data_AF-A0A7S4K3K2-F1
#
_entry.id   AF-A0A7S4K3K2-F1
#
_cell.length_a   1.000
_cell.length_b   1.000
_cell.length_c   1.000
_cell.angle_alpha   90.00
_cell.angle_beta   90.00
_cell.angle_gamma   90.00
#
_symmetry.space_group_name_H-M   'P 1'
#
loop_
_entity.id
_entity.type
_entity.pdbx_description
1 polymer ?
#
loop_
_entity_poly.entity_id
_entity_poly.type
_entity_poly.pdbx_seq_one_letter_code
_entity_poly.pdbx_strand_id
1 'polypeptide(L)'
;DIYQNFSQNESLLSTISARSLLVPLVFPCEDGYLGGGVGCEDASLLGLSTMMSPDHFSLPPSQLNLISLGSHSEPPLSIDPTWGSAQWGMTAASIMESAHQRVEEKSCRMMLGDNYTRVELPIPPGEDLIAEKKYLLSLIEAVKTFPIDKIIQKLKNKYGKFDTKAEKEQQKEEQ
;
A
#
# COMPACT_ATOMS: atom_id res chain seq x y z
N ASP A 1 32.25 -8.13 9.28
CA ASP A 1 31.88 -6.90 8.55
C ASP A 1 30.42 -6.79 8.13
N ILE A 2 29.73 -7.83 7.64
CA ILE A 2 28.29 -7.74 7.30
C ILE A 2 27.42 -7.43 8.55
N TYR A 3 27.72 -8.04 9.70
CA TYR A 3 26.95 -7.85 10.94
C TYR A 3 27.14 -6.48 11.63
N GLN A 4 28.23 -5.75 11.35
CA GLN A 4 28.42 -4.39 11.87
C GLN A 4 27.67 -3.34 11.04
N ASN A 5 27.46 -3.62 9.74
CA ASN A 5 26.62 -2.78 8.89
C ASN A 5 25.12 -2.95 9.20
N PHE A 6 24.69 -4.09 9.75
CA PHE A 6 23.28 -4.29 10.13
C PHE A 6 22.83 -3.36 11.26
N SER A 7 23.63 -3.12 12.30
CA SER A 7 23.18 -2.27 13.43
C SER A 7 23.04 -0.79 13.08
N GLN A 8 23.91 -0.25 12.21
CA GLN A 8 23.76 1.11 11.69
C GLN A 8 22.59 1.21 10.70
N ASN A 9 22.38 0.19 9.87
CA ASN A 9 21.26 0.14 8.93
C ASN A 9 19.91 -0.10 9.64
N GLU A 10 19.87 -0.80 10.77
CA GLU A 10 18.66 -0.98 11.59
C GLU A 10 18.17 0.35 12.15
N SER A 11 19.08 1.17 12.69
CA SER A 11 18.75 2.53 13.14
C SER A 11 18.22 3.42 12.00
N LEU A 12 18.80 3.29 10.80
CA LEU A 12 18.34 4.04 9.63
C LEU A 12 16.97 3.56 9.13
N LEU A 13 16.76 2.25 9.02
CA LEU A 13 15.48 1.67 8.60
C LEU A 13 14.37 1.98 9.60
N SER A 14 14.65 1.91 10.90
CA SER A 14 13.68 2.29 11.93
C SER A 14 13.34 3.77 11.83
N THR A 15 14.33 4.63 11.59
CA THR A 15 14.12 6.07 11.42
C THR A 15 13.29 6.37 10.17
N ILE A 16 13.59 5.75 9.03
CA ILE A 16 12.82 5.92 7.79
C ILE A 16 11.39 5.42 7.99
N SER A 17 11.22 4.27 8.64
CA SER A 17 9.90 3.70 8.91
C SER A 17 9.08 4.61 9.82
N ALA A 18 9.67 5.11 10.92
CA ALA A 18 9.02 6.04 11.83
C ALA A 18 8.59 7.31 11.11
N ARG A 19 9.50 7.91 10.32
CA ARG A 19 9.23 9.14 9.57
C ARG A 19 8.15 8.94 8.51
N SER A 20 8.15 7.81 7.80
CA SER A 20 7.13 7.50 6.80
C SER A 20 5.73 7.39 7.39
N LEU A 21 5.60 7.05 8.67
CA LEU A 21 4.33 6.85 9.37
C LEU A 21 3.83 8.12 10.08
N LEU A 22 4.50 9.27 9.94
CA LEU A 22 4.10 10.51 10.59
C LEU A 22 2.82 11.08 9.95
N VAL A 23 1.68 10.89 10.59
CA VAL A 23 0.41 11.50 10.18
C VAL A 23 0.32 12.93 10.72
N PRO A 24 0.24 13.97 9.85
CA PRO A 24 0.03 15.34 10.31
C PRO A 24 -1.23 15.44 11.17
N LEU A 25 -1.24 16.35 12.13
CA LEU A 25 -2.31 16.52 13.13
C LEU A 25 -2.35 15.43 14.23
N VAL A 26 -1.66 14.29 14.04
CA VAL A 26 -1.54 13.23 15.06
C VAL A 26 -0.14 13.22 15.69
N PHE A 27 0.91 13.30 14.87
CA PHE A 27 2.30 13.26 15.33
C PHE A 27 3.06 14.54 15.00
N PRO A 28 4.03 14.96 15.84
CA PRO A 28 4.91 16.08 15.51
C PRO A 28 5.84 15.73 14.34
N CYS A 29 6.25 16.73 13.57
CA CYS A 29 7.29 16.55 12.57
C CYS A 29 8.62 16.13 13.22
N GLU A 30 9.37 15.26 12.56
CA GLU A 30 10.67 14.80 13.03
C GLU A 30 11.76 15.29 12.06
N ASP A 31 12.70 16.11 12.54
CA ASP A 31 13.82 16.64 11.75
C ASP A 31 13.42 17.32 10.42
N GLY A 32 12.23 17.92 10.38
CA GLY A 32 11.68 18.57 9.18
C GLY A 32 11.01 17.61 8.18
N TYR A 33 10.93 16.32 8.49
CA TYR A 33 10.20 15.33 7.70
C TYR A 33 8.73 15.24 8.11
N LEU A 34 7.90 14.93 7.12
CA LEU A 34 6.48 14.58 7.24
C LEU A 34 6.28 13.14 6.76
N GLY A 35 5.13 12.54 7.10
CA GLY A 35 4.79 11.19 6.65
C GLY A 35 4.64 11.07 5.15
N GLY A 36 4.82 9.84 4.66
CA GLY A 36 4.75 9.52 3.23
C GLY A 36 3.41 9.93 2.62
N GLY A 37 2.30 9.72 3.35
CA GLY A 37 0.94 10.04 2.89
C GLY A 37 0.70 11.53 2.58
N VAL A 38 1.55 12.43 3.07
CA VAL A 38 1.50 13.86 2.68
C VAL A 38 1.91 14.05 1.22
N GLY A 39 2.91 13.29 0.76
CA GLY A 39 3.44 13.39 -0.61
C GLY A 39 2.78 12.40 -1.57
N CYS A 40 2.56 11.17 -1.13
CA CYS A 40 2.07 10.07 -1.94
C CYS A 40 1.41 9.04 -1.01
N GLU A 41 0.11 8.80 -1.17
CA GLU A 41 -0.62 7.90 -0.29
C GLU A 41 -0.59 6.45 -0.79
N ASP A 42 -0.68 6.26 -2.11
CA ASP A 42 -0.35 5.00 -2.76
C ASP A 42 1.00 5.10 -3.48
N ALA A 43 2.04 4.56 -2.84
CA ALA A 43 3.40 4.47 -3.36
C ALA A 43 3.53 3.68 -4.68
N SER A 44 2.45 3.08 -5.20
CA SER A 44 2.40 2.39 -6.49
C SER A 44 2.84 3.27 -7.65
N LEU A 45 2.35 4.51 -7.73
CA LEU A 45 2.70 5.41 -8.83
C LEU A 45 4.17 5.85 -8.74
N LEU A 46 4.64 6.12 -7.51
CA LEU A 46 6.05 6.41 -7.26
C LEU A 46 6.93 5.23 -7.69
N GLY A 47 6.64 4.02 -7.22
CA GLY A 47 7.37 2.81 -7.60
C GLY A 47 7.35 2.57 -9.11
N LEU A 48 6.20 2.75 -9.77
CA LEU A 48 6.08 2.65 -11.22
C LEU A 48 6.98 3.66 -11.94
N SER A 49 6.94 4.93 -11.52
CA SER A 49 7.78 5.98 -12.10
C SER A 49 9.27 5.71 -11.91
N THR A 50 9.68 5.18 -10.75
CA THR A 50 11.07 4.77 -10.49
C THR A 50 11.50 3.64 -11.43
N MET A 51 10.66 2.62 -11.64
CA MET A 51 10.99 1.52 -12.56
C MET A 51 11.09 1.98 -14.02
N MET A 52 10.28 2.97 -14.42
CA MET A 52 10.27 3.50 -15.78
C MET A 52 11.32 4.59 -16.02
N SER A 53 11.84 5.21 -14.96
CA SER A 53 12.79 6.32 -15.06
C SER A 53 14.10 5.89 -15.74
N PRO A 54 14.61 6.68 -16.71
CA PRO A 54 15.92 6.45 -17.32
C PRO A 54 17.08 6.46 -16.32
N ASP A 55 16.94 7.20 -15.22
CA ASP A 55 17.98 7.34 -14.19
C ASP A 55 18.05 6.15 -13.23
N HIS A 56 17.14 5.18 -13.38
CA HIS A 56 17.03 4.01 -12.52
C HIS A 56 17.03 2.72 -13.35
N PHE A 57 15.85 2.14 -13.63
CA PHE A 57 15.75 0.85 -14.30
C PHE A 57 15.35 0.95 -15.78
N SER A 58 14.76 2.08 -16.20
CA SER A 58 14.34 2.35 -17.58
C SER A 58 13.48 1.24 -18.22
N LEU A 59 12.65 0.56 -17.43
CA LEU A 59 11.83 -0.55 -17.92
C LEU A 59 10.59 -0.03 -18.68
N PRO A 60 10.27 -0.59 -19.85
CA PRO A 60 9.03 -0.24 -20.53
C PRO A 60 7.82 -0.80 -19.77
N PRO A 61 6.65 -0.12 -19.83
CA PRO A 61 5.41 -0.57 -19.17
C PRO A 61 5.00 -2.02 -19.47
N SER A 62 5.31 -2.52 -20.68
CA SER A 62 4.99 -3.88 -21.10
C SER A 62 5.71 -4.97 -20.29
N GLN A 63 6.83 -4.64 -19.65
CA GLN A 63 7.62 -5.55 -18.82
C GLN A 63 7.26 -5.45 -17.33
N LEU A 64 6.44 -4.47 -16.95
CA LEU A 64 6.09 -4.22 -15.56
C LEU A 64 4.76 -4.87 -15.22
N ASN A 65 4.69 -5.45 -14.02
CA ASN A 65 3.43 -5.90 -13.40
C ASN A 65 3.44 -5.34 -12.00
N LEU A 66 2.37 -4.64 -11.66
CA LEU A 66 2.27 -3.93 -10.41
C LEU A 66 1.07 -4.45 -9.64
N ILE A 67 1.35 -4.96 -8.45
CA ILE A 67 0.33 -5.31 -7.45
C ILE A 67 0.40 -4.24 -6.38
N SER A 68 -0.69 -3.52 -6.24
CA SER A 68 -0.86 -2.44 -5.28
C SER A 68 -1.77 -2.92 -4.17
N LEU A 69 -1.33 -2.79 -2.92
CA LEU A 69 -2.06 -3.21 -1.73
C LEU A 69 -2.50 -1.98 -0.96
N GLY A 70 -3.80 -1.90 -0.68
CA GLY A 70 -4.40 -0.74 -0.04
C GLY A 70 -5.32 -1.09 1.11
N SER A 71 -5.42 -0.13 2.02
CA SER A 71 -6.54 0.05 2.93
C SER A 71 -7.39 1.19 2.39
N HIS A 72 -8.63 0.92 1.98
CA HIS A 72 -9.52 2.01 1.59
C HIS A 72 -10.42 2.38 2.77
N SER A 73 -10.43 3.66 3.11
CA SER A 73 -11.49 4.26 3.92
C SER A 73 -12.20 5.31 3.07
N GLU A 74 -13.53 5.29 3.07
CA GLU A 74 -14.30 6.35 2.44
C GLU A 74 -14.34 7.57 3.37
N PRO A 75 -14.16 8.79 2.83
CA PRO A 75 -14.33 10.00 3.63
C PRO A 75 -15.78 10.09 4.14
N PRO A 76 -16.02 10.79 5.27
CA PRO A 76 -17.36 10.93 5.81
C PRO A 76 -18.33 11.58 4.81
N LEU A 77 -19.48 10.94 4.59
CA LEU A 77 -20.49 11.35 3.60
C LEU A 77 -21.25 12.64 3.97
N SER A 78 -21.11 13.13 5.21
CA SER A 78 -21.79 14.33 5.70
C SER A 78 -20.81 15.46 5.98
N ILE A 79 -20.82 16.49 5.14
CA ILE A 79 -20.12 17.75 5.36
C ILE A 79 -21.15 18.77 5.89
N ASP A 80 -20.85 19.45 6.99
CA ASP A 80 -21.69 20.52 7.55
C ASP A 80 -21.09 21.88 7.16
N PRO A 81 -21.85 22.76 6.47
CA PRO A 81 -21.36 24.08 6.06
C PRO A 81 -21.01 25.01 7.24
N THR A 82 -21.43 24.67 8.46
CA THR A 82 -21.17 25.44 9.68
C THR A 82 -19.88 25.04 10.40
N TRP A 83 -19.12 24.06 9.87
CA TRP A 83 -17.88 23.62 10.46
C TRP A 83 -16.85 24.74 10.63
N GLY A 84 -16.20 24.73 11.79
CA GLY A 84 -15.04 25.56 12.07
C GLY A 84 -13.76 25.00 11.46
N SER A 85 -12.68 25.79 11.48
CA SER A 85 -11.41 25.45 10.82
C SER A 85 -10.81 24.11 11.25
N ALA A 86 -10.97 23.71 12.52
CA ALA A 86 -10.44 22.43 13.00
C ALA A 86 -11.20 21.21 12.41
N GLN A 87 -12.52 21.31 12.29
CA GLN A 87 -13.36 20.27 11.68
C GLN A 87 -13.09 20.17 10.17
N TRP A 88 -12.91 21.33 9.52
CA TRP A 88 -12.46 21.39 8.14
C TRP A 88 -11.07 20.78 7.94
N GLY A 89 -10.12 21.03 8.86
CA GLY A 89 -8.75 20.52 8.74
C GLY A 89 -8.69 18.99 8.65
N MET A 90 -9.34 18.30 9.58
CA MET A 90 -9.38 16.82 9.58
C MET A 90 -10.11 16.28 8.34
N THR A 91 -11.26 16.86 8.00
CA THR A 91 -12.06 16.37 6.86
C THR A 91 -11.37 16.64 5.52
N ALA A 92 -10.73 17.80 5.38
CA ALA A 92 -9.96 18.13 4.18
C ALA A 92 -8.79 17.17 3.99
N ALA A 93 -8.07 16.80 5.07
CA ALA A 93 -7.01 15.80 5.01
C ALA A 93 -7.53 14.45 4.48
N SER A 94 -8.62 13.92 5.06
CA SER A 94 -9.21 12.65 4.59
C SER A 94 -9.73 12.70 3.16
N ILE A 95 -10.29 13.84 2.72
CA ILE A 95 -10.70 14.04 1.32
C ILE A 95 -9.48 14.02 0.40
N MET A 96 -8.41 14.72 0.78
CA MET A 96 -7.17 14.77 0.00
C MET A 96 -6.51 13.40 -0.13
N GLU A 97 -6.39 12.66 0.97
CA GLU A 97 -5.88 11.28 1.00
C GLU A 97 -6.68 10.37 0.06
N SER A 98 -8.01 10.39 0.17
CA SER A 98 -8.89 9.59 -0.70
C SER A 98 -8.79 10.00 -2.17
N ALA A 99 -8.64 11.31 -2.44
CA ALA A 99 -8.45 11.81 -3.80
C ALA A 99 -7.09 11.39 -4.38
N HIS A 100 -6.01 11.47 -3.60
CA HIS A 100 -4.67 11.03 -4.00
C HIS A 100 -4.67 9.55 -4.39
N GLN A 101 -5.19 8.68 -3.51
CA GLN A 101 -5.29 7.25 -3.76
C GLN A 101 -6.00 6.95 -5.09
N ARG A 102 -7.13 7.61 -5.37
CA ARG A 102 -7.89 7.42 -6.62
C ARG A 102 -7.15 7.91 -7.86
N VAL A 103 -6.45 9.03 -7.76
CA VAL A 103 -5.66 9.58 -8.87
C VAL A 103 -4.45 8.68 -9.17
N GLU A 104 -3.76 8.22 -8.14
CA GLU A 104 -2.60 7.33 -8.24
C GLU A 104 -3.00 5.97 -8.83
N GLU A 105 -4.09 5.37 -8.33
CA GLU A 105 -4.64 4.11 -8.84
C GLU A 105 -5.02 4.25 -10.33
N LYS A 106 -5.77 5.30 -10.68
CA LYS A 106 -6.19 5.54 -12.06
C LYS A 106 -5.00 5.76 -12.98
N SER A 107 -3.98 6.48 -12.52
CA SER A 107 -2.75 6.72 -13.29
C SER A 107 -2.01 5.42 -13.55
N CYS A 108 -1.83 4.57 -12.53
CA CYS A 108 -1.22 3.26 -12.69
C CYS A 108 -2.01 2.37 -13.66
N ARG A 109 -3.34 2.36 -13.54
CA ARG A 109 -4.22 1.60 -14.42
C ARG A 109 -4.17 2.08 -15.86
N MET A 110 -4.09 3.39 -16.09
CA MET A 110 -3.94 3.96 -17.44
C MET A 110 -2.58 3.60 -18.07
N MET A 111 -1.50 3.55 -17.28
CA MET A 111 -0.16 3.24 -17.80
C MET A 111 0.05 1.75 -18.07
N LEU A 112 -0.47 0.88 -17.21
CA LEU A 112 -0.19 -0.55 -17.24
C LEU A 112 -1.35 -1.42 -17.76
N GLY A 113 -2.56 -0.86 -17.84
CA GLY A 113 -3.77 -1.60 -18.23
C GLY A 113 -3.96 -2.86 -17.39
N ASP A 114 -4.02 -4.01 -18.06
CA ASP A 114 -4.19 -5.32 -17.42
C ASP A 114 -3.00 -5.73 -16.54
N ASN A 115 -1.84 -5.09 -16.66
CA ASN A 115 -0.67 -5.40 -15.84
C ASN A 115 -0.70 -4.73 -14.46
N TYR A 116 -1.70 -3.89 -14.18
CA TYR A 116 -1.95 -3.32 -12.86
C TYR A 116 -3.05 -4.08 -12.13
N THR A 117 -2.82 -4.38 -10.86
CA THR A 117 -3.81 -5.01 -9.98
C THR A 117 -3.80 -4.29 -8.64
N ARG A 118 -4.87 -3.53 -8.36
CA ARG A 118 -5.13 -2.97 -7.02
C ARG A 118 -5.93 -3.98 -6.21
N VAL A 119 -5.51 -4.21 -4.98
CA VAL A 119 -6.25 -5.00 -4.01
C VAL A 119 -6.44 -4.16 -2.76
N GLU A 120 -7.70 -3.98 -2.38
CA GLU A 120 -8.07 -3.15 -1.24
C GLU A 120 -8.75 -4.00 -0.19
N LEU A 121 -8.30 -3.83 1.05
CA LEU A 121 -9.01 -4.31 2.22
C LEU A 121 -10.11 -3.29 2.53
N PRO A 122 -11.40 -3.67 2.48
CA PRO A 122 -12.47 -2.78 2.87
C PRO A 122 -12.42 -2.58 4.38
N ILE A 123 -12.13 -1.36 4.83
CA ILE A 123 -12.21 -0.98 6.23
C ILE A 123 -13.49 -0.14 6.39
N PRO A 124 -14.47 -0.60 7.18
CA PRO A 124 -15.69 0.17 7.38
C PRO A 124 -15.39 1.55 7.99
N PRO A 125 -16.09 2.62 7.55
CA PRO A 125 -15.88 3.96 8.08
C PRO A 125 -16.23 4.03 9.57
N GLY A 126 -15.39 4.70 10.37
CA GLY A 126 -15.58 4.88 11.81
C GLY A 126 -15.06 3.74 12.69
N GLU A 127 -14.39 2.74 12.12
CA GLU A 127 -13.76 1.66 12.87
C GLU A 127 -12.31 2.01 13.21
N ASP A 128 -12.02 2.17 14.51
CA ASP A 128 -10.64 2.26 15.01
C ASP A 128 -10.04 0.85 15.10
N LEU A 129 -9.34 0.45 14.03
CA LEU A 129 -8.70 -0.85 13.90
C LEU A 129 -7.66 -1.14 15.00
N ILE A 130 -7.15 -0.10 15.67
CA ILE A 130 -6.12 -0.21 16.71
C ILE A 130 -6.76 -0.41 18.09
N ALA A 131 -7.96 0.16 18.33
CA ALA A 131 -8.57 0.17 19.65
C ALA A 131 -9.33 -1.11 20.02
N GLU A 132 -9.87 -1.88 19.06
CA GLU A 132 -10.75 -3.01 19.42
C GLU A 132 -10.39 -4.35 18.76
N LYS A 133 -10.18 -5.37 19.61
CA LYS A 133 -9.94 -6.77 19.23
C LYS A 133 -10.98 -7.34 18.24
N LYS A 134 -12.21 -6.81 18.24
CA LYS A 134 -13.27 -7.22 17.31
C LYS A 134 -12.91 -6.94 15.85
N TYR A 135 -12.14 -5.89 15.58
CA TYR A 135 -11.73 -5.52 14.23
C TYR A 135 -10.61 -6.41 13.69
N LEU A 136 -9.81 -7.01 14.58
CA LEU A 136 -8.79 -7.99 14.19
C LEU A 136 -9.42 -9.23 13.54
N LEU A 137 -10.62 -9.62 13.98
CA LEU A 137 -11.40 -10.70 13.35
C LEU A 137 -11.96 -10.27 11.99
N SER A 138 -12.45 -9.04 11.86
CA SER A 138 -12.89 -8.49 10.57
C SER A 138 -11.74 -8.42 9.57
N LEU A 139 -10.54 -8.05 10.02
CA LEU A 139 -9.32 -8.00 9.21
C LEU A 139 -8.88 -9.40 8.78
N ILE A 140 -8.91 -10.38 9.70
CA ILE A 140 -8.65 -11.78 9.38
C ILE A 140 -9.65 -12.30 8.33
N GLU A 141 -10.92 -11.95 8.46
CA GLU A 141 -11.95 -12.39 7.51
C GLU A 141 -11.78 -11.71 6.14
N ALA A 142 -11.50 -10.41 6.11
CA ALA A 142 -11.17 -9.67 4.90
C ALA A 142 -9.94 -10.30 4.19
N VAL A 143 -8.90 -10.67 4.95
CA VAL A 143 -7.72 -11.37 4.43
C VAL A 143 -8.06 -12.76 3.88
N LYS A 144 -8.99 -13.51 4.47
CA LYS A 144 -9.43 -14.80 3.90
C LYS A 144 -10.19 -14.64 2.59
N THR A 145 -10.95 -13.56 2.45
CA THR A 145 -11.65 -13.23 1.19
C THR A 145 -10.74 -12.58 0.15
N PHE A 146 -9.49 -12.29 0.52
CA PHE A 146 -8.52 -11.66 -0.36
C PHE A 146 -8.24 -12.58 -1.57
N PRO A 147 -8.39 -12.09 -2.81
CA PRO A 147 -8.38 -12.94 -4.00
C PRO A 147 -6.95 -13.31 -4.44
N ILE A 148 -6.13 -13.80 -3.51
CA ILE A 148 -4.73 -14.16 -3.77
C ILE A 148 -4.61 -15.20 -4.88
N ASP A 149 -5.55 -16.13 -4.94
CA ASP A 149 -5.60 -17.17 -5.97
C ASP A 149 -5.80 -16.58 -7.36
N LYS A 150 -6.60 -15.52 -7.51
CA LYS A 150 -6.79 -14.86 -8.81
C LYS A 150 -5.51 -14.16 -9.25
N ILE A 151 -4.78 -13.56 -8.31
CA ILE A 151 -3.49 -12.91 -8.58
C ILE A 151 -2.45 -13.96 -8.97
N ILE A 152 -2.34 -15.05 -8.20
CA ILE A 152 -1.47 -16.18 -8.49
C ILE A 152 -1.81 -16.78 -9.85
N GLN A 153 -3.09 -17.00 -10.15
CA GLN A 153 -3.53 -17.55 -11.44
C GLN A 153 -3.19 -16.60 -12.60
N LYS A 154 -3.38 -15.30 -12.44
CA LYS A 154 -3.01 -14.29 -13.43
C LYS A 154 -1.50 -14.29 -13.69
N LEU A 155 -0.70 -14.39 -12.63
CA LEU A 155 0.75 -14.53 -12.72
C LEU A 155 1.13 -15.85 -13.39
N LYS A 156 0.50 -16.98 -13.04
CA LYS A 156 0.76 -18.31 -13.62
C LYS A 156 0.41 -18.34 -15.11
N ASN A 157 -0.71 -17.75 -15.51
CA ASN A 157 -1.12 -17.66 -16.92
C ASN A 157 -0.13 -16.82 -17.75
N LYS A 158 0.47 -15.80 -17.13
CA LYS A 158 1.36 -14.86 -17.83
C LYS A 158 2.81 -15.33 -17.88
N TYR A 159 3.30 -15.98 -16.82
CA TYR A 159 4.70 -16.36 -16.66
C TYR A 159 4.94 -17.88 -16.70
N GLY A 160 3.89 -18.68 -16.82
CA GLY A 160 3.98 -20.15 -16.74
C GLY A 160 3.93 -20.65 -15.29
N LYS A 161 4.19 -21.95 -15.10
CA LYS A 161 4.24 -22.56 -13.76
C LYS A 161 5.40 -21.95 -12.96
N PHE A 162 5.08 -21.31 -11.84
CA PHE A 162 6.07 -21.03 -10.80
C PHE A 162 6.42 -22.34 -10.14
N ASP A 163 7.60 -22.87 -10.47
CA ASP A 163 8.13 -24.10 -9.88
C ASP A 163 8.54 -23.80 -8.43
N THR A 164 7.56 -23.75 -7.53
CA THR A 164 7.80 -23.40 -6.13
C THR A 164 8.44 -24.59 -5.42
N LYS A 165 9.43 -24.33 -4.55
CA LYS A 165 10.03 -25.37 -3.70
C LYS A 165 8.97 -26.16 -2.92
N ALA A 166 7.87 -25.52 -2.52
CA ALA A 166 6.74 -26.14 -1.84
C ALA A 166 6.03 -27.20 -2.70
N GLU A 167 5.83 -26.96 -4.00
CA GLU A 167 5.25 -27.96 -4.93
C GLU A 167 6.19 -29.16 -5.14
N LYS A 168 7.51 -28.97 -5.01
CA LYS A 168 8.51 -30.06 -5.06
C LYS A 168 8.61 -30.87 -3.76
N GLU A 169 8.26 -30.26 -2.62
CA GLU A 169 8.25 -30.94 -1.32
C GLU A 169 6.97 -31.78 -1.15
N GLN A 170 5.81 -31.29 -1.58
CA GLN A 170 4.57 -32.09 -1.59
C GLN A 170 4.65 -33.31 -2.53
N GLN A 171 5.27 -33.17 -3.70
CA GLN A 171 5.48 -34.30 -4.61
C GLN A 171 6.49 -35.35 -4.09
N LYS A 172 7.30 -35.00 -3.09
CA LYS A 172 8.21 -35.93 -2.41
C LYS A 172 7.58 -36.68 -1.25
N GLU A 173 6.49 -36.15 -0.67
CA GLU A 173 5.75 -36.82 0.41
C GLU A 173 4.69 -37.78 -0.13
N GLU A 174 4.28 -37.62 -1.40
CA GLU A 174 3.35 -38.51 -2.10
C GLU A 174 4.02 -39.65 -2.89
N GLN A 175 5.36 -39.77 -2.86
CA GLN A 175 6.16 -40.86 -3.45
C GLN A 175 6.85 -41.70 -2.37
#